data_AF-A0A0G2I724-F1
#
_entry.id   AF-A0A0G2I724-F1
#
_cell.length_a   1.000
_cell.length_b   1.000
_cell.length_c   1.000
_cell.angle_alpha   90.00
_cell.angle_beta   90.00
_cell.angle_gamma   90.00
#
_symmetry.space_group_name_H-M   'P 1'
#
loop_
_entity.id
_entity.type
_entity.pdbx_description
1 polymer ?
#
loop_
_entity_poly.entity_id
_entity_poly.type
_entity_poly.pdbx_seq_one_letter_code
_entity_poly.pdbx_strand_id
1 'polypeptide(L)'
;MPAVSTSKLLRRFEKLQSFDRPFGLNRQEDELDLCEFIGDTRLAPFYWVSDLAPQIEQLGSLLDMDRSFRDFTSSSALATAWVGQSLHPFLRQIILSRELALRIELHPNASVFDITPKILASLIVQDLYLQNAKISLQDKPTQIQKVENLEEIGAGEALKTQGNTAFGKGEFHQAVSFYTQAIDIDIPDAGFHLNRAAAYYHLDKYDQAAEDATSATLLDPKYIKAWIRRADSEMKLEKAKKAYNSYLIAIELSGGAVLALMTEGLDNAEAKIQAEPLLTRRHPLQKAFLDEDRDSSRKQVTFSSSALD
;
A
#
# COMPACT_ATOMS: atom_id res chain seq x y z
N MET A 1 8.23 -17.18 17.34
CA MET A 1 7.43 -16.55 16.26
C MET A 1 7.32 -17.53 15.09
N PRO A 2 6.17 -17.59 14.37
CA PRO A 2 5.96 -18.48 13.24
C PRO A 2 6.87 -18.13 12.04
N ALA A 3 7.04 -19.08 11.12
CA ALA A 3 7.67 -18.81 9.84
C ALA A 3 6.69 -18.03 8.95
N VAL A 4 7.12 -16.85 8.46
CA VAL A 4 6.32 -16.01 7.57
C VAL A 4 7.15 -15.74 6.31
N SER A 5 6.52 -15.81 5.14
CA SER A 5 7.20 -15.56 3.88
C SER A 5 7.63 -14.09 3.74
N THR A 6 8.74 -13.86 3.02
CA THR A 6 9.21 -12.52 2.67
C THR A 6 8.12 -11.69 2.00
N SER A 7 7.38 -12.27 1.07
CA SER A 7 6.27 -11.60 0.36
C SER A 7 5.20 -11.07 1.31
N LYS A 8 4.83 -11.84 2.34
CA LYS A 8 3.86 -11.41 3.35
C LYS A 8 4.38 -10.28 4.22
N LEU A 9 5.65 -10.36 4.65
CA LEU A 9 6.30 -9.29 5.43
C LEU A 9 6.36 -7.98 4.64
N LEU A 10 6.79 -8.03 3.38
CA LEU A 10 6.89 -6.86 2.53
C LEU A 10 5.52 -6.26 2.22
N ARG A 11 4.50 -7.09 1.96
CA ARG A 11 3.13 -6.61 1.74
C ARG A 11 2.56 -5.90 2.96
N ARG A 12 2.76 -6.45 4.17
CA ARG A 12 2.29 -5.79 5.41
C ARG A 12 3.07 -4.51 5.68
N PHE A 13 4.37 -4.50 5.43
CA PHE A 13 5.20 -3.31 5.53
C PHE A 13 4.68 -2.19 4.61
N GLU A 14 4.41 -2.49 3.33
CA GLU A 14 3.82 -1.55 2.36
C GLU A 14 2.42 -1.06 2.78
N LYS A 15 1.56 -1.97 3.28
CA LYS A 15 0.25 -1.62 3.85
C LYS A 15 0.38 -0.64 5.03
N LEU A 16 1.41 -0.80 5.87
CA LEU A 16 1.64 0.06 7.03
C LEU A 16 2.37 1.38 6.71
N GLN A 17 3.07 1.46 5.57
CA GLN A 17 3.63 2.68 5.01
C GLN A 17 2.56 3.56 4.36
N SER A 18 1.71 2.94 3.56
CA SER A 18 0.57 3.60 2.94
C SER A 18 -0.52 3.82 3.99
N PHE A 19 -0.53 4.99 4.62
CA PHE A 19 -1.57 5.47 5.55
C PHE A 19 -2.98 5.54 4.92
N ASP A 20 -3.21 4.90 3.78
CA ASP A 20 -4.35 5.07 2.90
C ASP A 20 -5.50 4.08 3.19
N ARG A 21 -5.41 3.32 4.29
CA ARG A 21 -6.56 2.77 5.02
C ARG A 21 -6.48 3.35 6.43
N PRO A 22 -7.56 3.96 6.98
CA PRO A 22 -7.68 4.10 8.41
C PRO A 22 -7.47 2.71 9.02
N PHE A 23 -6.47 2.57 9.90
CA PHE A 23 -6.28 1.35 10.66
C PHE A 23 -7.61 0.96 11.30
N GLY A 24 -8.08 -0.27 11.05
CA GLY A 24 -9.37 -0.71 11.52
C GLY A 24 -10.59 -0.36 10.64
N LEU A 25 -10.42 -0.14 9.34
CA LEU A 25 -11.54 -0.14 8.37
C LEU A 25 -12.02 -1.57 8.03
N ASN A 26 -11.12 -2.55 8.08
CA ASN A 26 -11.43 -3.98 8.13
C ASN A 26 -10.64 -4.64 9.28
N ARG A 27 -11.12 -4.42 10.51
CA ARG A 27 -10.45 -4.84 11.77
C ARG A 27 -10.15 -6.33 11.83
N GLN A 28 -10.97 -7.16 11.18
CA GLN A 28 -10.77 -8.61 11.12
C GLN A 28 -9.56 -9.00 10.26
N GLU A 29 -9.36 -8.34 9.12
CA GLU A 29 -8.22 -8.61 8.24
C GLU A 29 -6.90 -8.16 8.90
N ASP A 30 -6.90 -7.02 9.57
CA ASP A 30 -5.72 -6.52 10.29
C ASP A 30 -5.28 -7.43 11.43
N GLU A 31 -6.24 -8.08 12.10
CA GLU A 31 -5.96 -9.05 13.15
C GLU A 31 -5.50 -10.40 12.62
N LEU A 32 -6.13 -10.91 11.57
CA LEU A 32 -5.70 -12.15 10.92
C LEU A 32 -4.27 -11.99 10.40
N ASP A 33 -3.97 -10.87 9.75
CA ASP A 33 -2.62 -10.50 9.34
C ASP A 33 -1.67 -10.54 10.55
N LEU A 34 -2.00 -9.86 11.66
CA LEU A 34 -1.16 -9.84 12.87
C LEU A 34 -0.96 -11.22 13.49
N CYS A 35 -2.01 -12.03 13.60
CA CYS A 35 -1.97 -13.41 14.11
C CYS A 35 -1.04 -14.31 13.28
N GLU A 36 -0.99 -14.11 11.96
CA GLU A 36 -0.02 -14.79 11.10
C GLU A 36 1.44 -14.41 11.42
N PHE A 37 1.70 -13.18 11.88
CA PHE A 37 3.06 -12.72 12.22
C PHE A 37 3.54 -13.18 13.59
N ILE A 38 2.64 -13.26 14.57
CA ILE A 38 2.96 -13.60 15.97
C ILE A 38 2.78 -15.10 16.30
N GLY A 39 1.93 -15.82 15.54
CA GLY A 39 1.57 -17.21 15.78
C GLY A 39 0.51 -17.31 16.88
N ASP A 40 -0.66 -17.84 16.54
CA ASP A 40 -1.88 -17.61 17.32
C ASP A 40 -1.93 -18.30 18.70
N THR A 41 -2.78 -17.72 19.56
CA THR A 41 -3.38 -18.12 20.85
C THR A 41 -3.13 -17.22 22.06
N ARG A 42 -2.78 -15.93 21.89
CA ARG A 42 -2.80 -14.98 23.05
C ARG A 42 -3.37 -13.58 22.82
N LEU A 43 -3.51 -13.09 21.59
CA LEU A 43 -4.23 -11.82 21.38
C LEU A 43 -5.74 -12.11 21.37
N ALA A 44 -6.45 -11.56 22.36
CA ALA A 44 -7.91 -11.59 22.34
C ALA A 44 -8.44 -10.83 21.12
N PRO A 45 -9.45 -11.33 20.38
CA PRO A 45 -9.89 -10.70 19.14
C PRO A 45 -10.56 -9.32 19.37
N PHE A 46 -10.40 -8.39 18.42
CA PHE A 46 -10.76 -6.96 18.50
C PHE A 46 -12.20 -6.72 18.96
N TYR A 47 -13.08 -7.65 18.59
CA TYR A 47 -14.52 -7.48 18.71
C TYR A 47 -15.06 -7.92 20.07
N TRP A 48 -14.24 -8.56 20.93
CA TRP A 48 -14.68 -9.04 22.25
C TRP A 48 -14.19 -8.18 23.41
N VAL A 49 -13.29 -7.23 23.18
CA VAL A 49 -12.64 -6.52 24.30
C VAL A 49 -12.90 -5.02 24.20
N SER A 50 -13.61 -4.49 25.20
CA SER A 50 -13.80 -3.03 25.36
C SER A 50 -12.51 -2.31 25.79
N ASP A 51 -11.51 -3.06 26.23
CA ASP A 51 -10.21 -2.59 26.68
C ASP A 51 -9.06 -3.20 25.85
N LEU A 52 -8.27 -2.36 25.20
CA LEU A 52 -7.16 -2.77 24.35
C LEU A 52 -5.81 -2.82 25.09
N ALA A 53 -5.78 -2.47 26.38
CA ALA A 53 -4.58 -2.55 27.21
C ALA A 53 -3.87 -3.93 27.15
N PRO A 54 -4.56 -5.09 27.18
CA PRO A 54 -3.90 -6.39 27.12
C PRO A 54 -3.13 -6.62 25.80
N GLN A 55 -3.66 -6.12 24.68
CA GLN A 55 -3.00 -6.25 23.38
C GLN A 55 -1.77 -5.35 23.29
N ILE A 56 -1.89 -4.11 23.79
CA ILE A 56 -0.79 -3.14 23.87
C ILE A 56 0.35 -3.71 24.72
N GLU A 57 0.02 -4.27 25.89
CA GLU A 57 0.98 -4.92 26.78
C GLU A 57 1.66 -6.14 26.14
N GLN A 58 0.88 -6.98 25.45
CA GLN A 58 1.44 -8.15 24.79
C GLN A 58 2.40 -7.78 23.66
N LEU A 59 2.05 -6.80 22.81
CA LEU A 59 2.93 -6.31 21.75
C LEU A 59 4.20 -5.68 22.33
N GLY A 60 4.06 -4.89 23.39
CA GLY A 60 5.19 -4.33 24.15
C GLY A 60 6.12 -5.41 24.68
N SER A 61 5.56 -6.42 25.34
CA SER A 61 6.33 -7.56 25.87
C SER A 61 7.02 -8.35 24.77
N LEU A 62 6.40 -8.54 23.61
CA LEU A 62 7.04 -9.19 22.45
C LEU A 62 8.25 -8.39 21.95
N LEU A 63 8.13 -7.06 21.84
CA LEU A 63 9.24 -6.20 21.42
C LEU A 63 10.40 -6.22 22.44
N ASP A 64 10.07 -6.29 23.72
CA ASP A 64 11.07 -6.27 24.79
C ASP A 64 11.78 -7.62 24.96
N MET A 65 11.03 -8.73 24.92
CA MET A 65 11.51 -10.05 25.32
C MET A 65 12.03 -10.92 24.17
N ASP A 66 11.66 -10.64 22.91
CA ASP A 66 12.14 -11.45 21.79
C ASP A 66 13.63 -11.19 21.53
N ARG A 67 14.42 -12.27 21.64
CA ARG A 67 15.88 -12.26 21.46
C ARG A 67 16.29 -12.18 19.99
N SER A 68 15.38 -12.46 19.07
CA SER A 68 15.61 -12.28 17.63
C SER A 68 15.52 -10.83 17.19
N PHE A 69 14.92 -9.96 18.03
CA PHE A 69 14.83 -8.54 17.78
C PHE A 69 16.09 -7.81 18.24
N ARG A 70 16.45 -6.80 17.45
CA ARG A 70 17.64 -6.00 17.71
C ARG A 70 17.35 -5.03 18.84
N ASP A 71 18.32 -4.90 19.73
CA ASP A 71 18.31 -3.84 20.73
C ASP A 71 18.92 -2.57 20.12
N PHE A 72 18.03 -1.66 19.70
CA PHE A 72 18.43 -0.38 19.12
C PHE A 72 19.05 0.59 20.13
N THR A 73 18.99 0.30 21.44
CA THR A 73 19.69 1.11 22.46
C THR A 73 21.21 0.88 22.42
N SER A 74 21.63 -0.30 21.95
CA SER A 74 23.04 -0.73 21.96
C SER A 74 23.69 -0.65 20.57
N SER A 75 22.91 -0.68 19.49
CA SER A 75 23.45 -0.62 18.12
C SER A 75 22.45 -0.01 17.14
N SER A 76 22.85 1.10 16.51
CA SER A 76 22.11 1.79 15.44
C SER A 76 22.54 1.34 14.03
N ALA A 77 23.53 0.47 13.91
CA ALA A 77 24.13 0.10 12.62
C ALA A 77 23.25 -0.91 11.86
N LEU A 78 22.48 -0.41 10.90
CA LEU A 78 21.72 -1.20 9.91
C LEU A 78 22.62 -2.04 9.00
N ALA A 79 23.81 -1.54 8.68
CA ALA A 79 24.73 -2.16 7.72
C ALA A 79 25.19 -3.56 8.14
N THR A 80 25.29 -3.86 9.44
CA THR A 80 25.71 -5.18 9.92
C THR A 80 24.60 -6.23 9.91
N ALA A 81 23.33 -5.82 9.82
CA ALA A 81 22.22 -6.75 9.63
C ALA A 81 22.11 -7.23 8.18
N TRP A 82 22.59 -6.43 7.23
CA TRP A 82 22.47 -6.69 5.79
C TRP A 82 23.57 -7.62 5.26
N VAL A 83 24.74 -7.59 5.89
CA VAL A 83 25.87 -8.44 5.49
C VAL A 83 25.71 -9.82 6.11
N GLY A 84 25.01 -10.71 5.41
CA GLY A 84 24.99 -12.16 5.68
C GLY A 84 23.88 -12.68 6.60
N GLN A 85 22.84 -11.89 6.91
CA GLN A 85 21.70 -12.33 7.72
C GLN A 85 20.35 -12.04 7.04
N SER A 86 19.32 -12.78 7.47
CA SER A 86 17.95 -12.61 6.99
C SER A 86 17.33 -11.30 7.50
N LEU A 87 16.70 -10.55 6.60
CA LEU A 87 15.93 -9.33 6.95
C LEU A 87 14.62 -9.62 7.70
N HIS A 88 14.20 -10.88 7.80
CA HIS A 88 12.89 -11.24 8.35
C HIS A 88 12.67 -10.76 9.80
N PRO A 89 13.60 -10.96 10.75
CA PRO A 89 13.40 -10.50 12.13
C PRO A 89 13.32 -8.98 12.22
N PHE A 90 14.12 -8.28 11.40
CA PHE A 90 14.11 -6.82 11.34
C PHE A 90 12.78 -6.28 10.80
N LEU A 91 12.35 -6.75 9.62
CA LEU A 91 11.06 -6.34 9.05
C LEU A 91 9.89 -6.64 9.99
N ARG A 92 9.94 -7.79 10.67
CA ARG A 92 8.95 -8.15 11.69
C ARG A 92 8.96 -7.20 12.89
N GLN A 93 10.13 -6.83 13.41
CA GLN A 93 10.25 -5.87 14.51
C GLN A 93 9.67 -4.50 14.12
N ILE A 94 9.93 -4.03 12.89
CA ILE A 94 9.38 -2.77 12.38
C ILE A 94 7.86 -2.82 12.26
N ILE A 95 7.32 -3.90 11.68
CA ILE A 95 5.87 -4.12 11.56
C ILE A 95 5.21 -4.12 12.95
N LEU A 96 5.70 -4.92 13.90
CA LEU A 96 5.11 -5.00 15.24
C LEU A 96 5.22 -3.68 16.01
N SER A 97 6.32 -2.95 15.86
CA SER A 97 6.50 -1.64 16.49
C SER A 97 5.50 -0.63 15.93
N ARG A 98 5.22 -0.67 14.62
CA ARG A 98 4.20 0.17 14.00
C ARG A 98 2.78 -0.19 14.45
N GLU A 99 2.47 -1.48 14.53
CA GLU A 99 1.20 -2.00 15.03
C GLU A 99 0.92 -1.57 16.48
N LEU A 100 1.96 -1.54 17.32
CA LEU A 100 1.89 -1.03 18.69
C LEU A 100 1.65 0.48 18.71
N ALA A 101 2.40 1.26 17.92
CA ALA A 101 2.25 2.71 17.84
C ALA A 101 0.81 3.11 17.46
N LEU A 102 0.27 2.49 16.41
CA LEU A 102 -1.10 2.75 15.94
C LEU A 102 -2.16 2.46 17.02
N ARG A 103 -1.99 1.40 17.81
CA ARG A 103 -2.92 1.05 18.90
C ARG A 103 -2.88 2.06 20.04
N ILE A 104 -1.69 2.55 20.39
CA ILE A 104 -1.53 3.61 21.39
C ILE A 104 -2.18 4.91 20.90
N GLU A 105 -1.99 5.27 19.63
CA GLU A 105 -2.57 6.47 19.01
C GLU A 105 -4.11 6.45 19.01
N LEU A 106 -4.70 5.30 18.69
CA LEU A 106 -6.16 5.15 18.61
C LEU A 106 -6.84 5.04 19.97
N HIS A 107 -6.11 4.64 21.01
CA HIS A 107 -6.64 4.41 22.35
C HIS A 107 -5.84 5.20 23.40
N PRO A 108 -5.90 6.55 23.38
CA PRO A 108 -5.11 7.40 24.27
C PRO A 108 -5.45 7.24 25.76
N ASN A 109 -6.60 6.64 26.07
CA ASN A 109 -7.07 6.39 27.43
C ASN A 109 -6.82 4.95 27.91
N ALA A 110 -6.24 4.08 27.07
CA ALA A 110 -5.89 2.73 27.48
C ALA A 110 -4.75 2.77 28.50
N SER A 111 -4.78 1.88 29.49
CA SER A 111 -3.66 1.71 30.42
C SER A 111 -2.46 1.21 29.63
N VAL A 112 -1.40 2.02 29.57
CA VAL A 112 -0.13 1.64 28.95
C VAL A 112 0.77 1.07 30.04
N PHE A 113 1.45 -0.03 29.73
CA PHE A 113 2.48 -0.63 30.58
C PHE A 113 3.75 0.26 30.62
N ASP A 114 4.70 -0.05 31.50
CA ASP A 114 5.97 0.68 31.57
C ASP A 114 6.79 0.50 30.28
N ILE A 115 6.91 1.56 29.49
CA ILE A 115 7.65 1.54 28.23
C ILE A 115 9.15 1.47 28.53
N THR A 116 9.77 0.33 28.22
CA THR A 116 11.21 0.14 28.36
C THR A 116 11.99 0.95 27.31
N PRO A 117 13.27 1.30 27.55
CA PRO A 117 14.12 1.95 26.55
C PRO A 117 14.19 1.19 25.22
N LYS A 118 14.14 -0.15 25.25
CA LYS A 118 14.17 -1.01 24.06
C LYS A 118 12.89 -0.86 23.21
N ILE A 119 11.73 -0.80 23.87
CA ILE A 119 10.44 -0.57 23.19
C ILE A 119 10.43 0.84 22.59
N LEU A 120 10.83 1.86 23.36
CA LEU A 120 10.89 3.24 22.89
C LEU A 120 11.81 3.37 21.67
N ALA A 121 13.01 2.78 21.72
CA ALA A 121 13.94 2.79 20.59
C ALA A 121 13.35 2.09 19.36
N SER A 122 12.60 1.00 19.53
CA SER A 122 11.91 0.32 18.43
C SER A 122 10.79 1.17 17.82
N LEU A 123 10.04 1.92 18.65
CA LEU A 123 9.02 2.88 18.21
C LEU A 123 9.60 4.08 17.46
N ILE A 124 10.81 4.52 17.81
CA ILE A 124 11.50 5.60 17.09
C ILE A 124 12.03 5.08 15.75
N VAL A 125 12.72 3.94 15.76
CA VAL A 125 13.35 3.37 14.56
C VAL A 125 12.29 2.99 13.52
N GLN A 126 11.14 2.44 13.91
CA GLN A 126 10.06 2.14 12.96
C GLN A 126 9.53 3.41 12.28
N ASP A 127 9.42 4.53 13.00
CA ASP A 127 8.91 5.79 12.44
C ASP A 127 9.88 6.33 11.40
N LEU A 128 11.17 6.35 11.75
CA LEU A 128 12.25 6.73 10.83
C LEU A 128 12.28 5.83 9.59
N TYR A 129 12.08 4.53 9.74
CA TYR A 129 12.13 3.59 8.62
C TYR A 129 10.92 3.70 7.71
N LEU A 130 9.72 3.76 8.28
CA LEU A 130 8.49 3.83 7.48
C LEU A 130 8.34 5.18 6.76
N GLN A 131 8.88 6.27 7.34
CA GLN A 131 8.89 7.59 6.69
C GLN A 131 9.95 7.72 5.59
N ASN A 132 11.12 7.09 5.74
CA ASN A 132 12.28 7.35 4.87
C ASN A 132 12.63 6.20 3.92
N ALA A 133 12.21 4.97 4.19
CA ALA A 133 12.38 3.86 3.26
C ALA A 133 11.16 3.78 2.33
N LYS A 134 11.35 3.53 1.04
CA LYS A 134 10.24 3.18 0.13
C LYS A 134 10.50 1.79 -0.40
N ILE A 135 9.74 0.81 0.05
CA ILE A 135 9.84 -0.55 -0.46
C ILE A 135 8.74 -0.74 -1.49
N SER A 136 9.13 -0.84 -2.77
CA SER A 136 8.20 -1.19 -3.84
C SER A 136 8.25 -2.70 -4.08
N LEU A 137 7.14 -3.38 -3.84
CA LEU A 137 6.95 -4.73 -4.34
C LEU A 137 6.71 -4.65 -5.85
N GLN A 138 7.73 -5.02 -6.63
CA GLN A 138 7.54 -5.31 -8.04
C GLN A 138 7.26 -6.80 -8.13
N ASP A 139 6.01 -7.15 -8.46
CA ASP A 139 5.72 -8.49 -8.95
C ASP A 139 6.68 -8.77 -10.10
N LYS A 140 7.33 -9.94 -10.09
CA LYS A 140 8.04 -10.39 -11.29
C LYS A 140 7.04 -10.22 -12.43
N PRO A 141 7.35 -9.46 -13.51
CA PRO A 141 6.45 -9.36 -14.64
C PRO A 141 6.20 -10.81 -15.03
N THR A 142 4.97 -11.26 -14.80
CA THR A 142 4.60 -12.60 -15.21
C THR A 142 4.89 -12.60 -16.70
N GLN A 143 5.69 -13.54 -17.18
CA GLN A 143 5.76 -13.76 -18.62
C GLN A 143 4.36 -14.17 -18.99
N ILE A 144 3.60 -13.15 -19.38
CA ILE A 144 2.32 -13.26 -20.02
C ILE A 144 2.55 -14.30 -21.11
N GLN A 145 1.98 -15.49 -20.92
CA GLN A 145 2.01 -16.49 -21.98
C GLN A 145 1.33 -15.81 -23.15
N LYS A 146 2.10 -15.55 -24.19
CA LYS A 146 1.59 -14.99 -25.41
C LYS A 146 0.64 -16.06 -25.94
N VAL A 147 -0.66 -15.85 -25.75
CA VAL A 147 -1.67 -16.73 -26.33
C VAL A 147 -1.50 -16.59 -27.83
N GLU A 148 -0.88 -17.58 -28.48
CA GLU A 148 -0.63 -17.59 -29.93
C GLU A 148 -1.89 -17.95 -30.73
N ASN A 149 -3.03 -18.15 -30.06
CA ASN A 149 -4.30 -18.42 -30.70
C ASN A 149 -4.91 -17.13 -31.29
N LEU A 150 -4.58 -16.88 -32.55
CA LEU A 150 -5.07 -15.74 -33.32
C LEU A 150 -6.61 -15.63 -33.35
N GLU A 151 -7.33 -16.75 -33.21
CA GLU A 151 -8.80 -16.76 -33.17
C GLU A 151 -9.34 -16.16 -31.86
N GLU A 152 -8.72 -16.49 -30.72
CA GLU A 152 -9.08 -15.93 -29.41
C GLU A 152 -8.75 -14.44 -29.34
N ILE A 153 -7.60 -14.03 -29.92
CA ILE A 153 -7.24 -12.61 -30.05
C ILE A 153 -8.27 -11.86 -30.90
N GLY A 154 -8.68 -12.45 -32.02
CA GLY A 154 -9.74 -11.88 -32.86
C GLY A 154 -11.08 -11.77 -32.13
N ALA A 155 -11.45 -12.78 -31.33
CA ALA A 155 -12.67 -12.78 -30.53
C ALA A 155 -12.65 -11.72 -29.42
N GLY A 156 -11.53 -11.59 -28.70
CA GLY A 156 -11.34 -10.55 -27.68
C GLY A 156 -11.40 -9.13 -28.25
N GLU A 157 -10.75 -8.89 -29.39
CA GLU A 157 -10.84 -7.62 -30.13
C GLU A 157 -12.27 -7.33 -30.59
N ALA A 158 -12.98 -8.33 -31.12
CA ALA A 158 -14.38 -8.18 -31.52
C ALA A 158 -15.27 -7.78 -30.32
N LEU A 159 -15.11 -8.43 -29.17
CA LEU A 159 -15.84 -8.08 -27.94
C LEU A 159 -15.48 -6.68 -27.45
N LYS A 160 -14.20 -6.27 -27.52
CA LYS A 160 -13.78 -4.89 -27.23
C LYS A 160 -14.46 -3.88 -28.15
N THR A 161 -14.56 -4.16 -29.45
CA THR A 161 -15.26 -3.25 -30.38
C THR A 161 -16.77 -3.16 -30.10
N GLN A 162 -17.41 -4.27 -29.72
CA GLN A 162 -18.81 -4.29 -29.31
C GLN A 162 -19.02 -3.49 -28.01
N GLY A 163 -18.14 -3.68 -27.02
CA GLY A 163 -18.09 -2.91 -25.79
C GLY A 163 -17.93 -1.41 -26.04
N ASN A 164 -17.00 -1.02 -26.92
CA ASN A 164 -16.78 0.38 -27.30
C ASN A 164 -18.01 0.99 -27.99
N THR A 165 -18.72 0.20 -28.82
CA THR A 165 -19.95 0.64 -29.49
C THR A 165 -21.08 0.86 -28.48
N ALA A 166 -21.28 -0.08 -27.55
CA ALA A 166 -22.24 0.07 -26.46
C ALA A 166 -21.89 1.27 -25.56
N PHE A 167 -20.61 1.44 -25.23
CA PHE A 167 -20.10 2.57 -24.46
C PHE A 167 -20.39 3.91 -25.16
N GLY A 168 -20.16 4.00 -26.47
CA GLY A 168 -20.46 5.20 -27.27
C GLY A 168 -21.95 5.53 -27.33
N LYS A 169 -22.84 4.55 -27.13
CA LYS A 169 -24.29 4.74 -27.01
C LYS A 169 -24.77 5.10 -25.59
N GLY A 170 -23.86 5.10 -24.61
CA GLY A 170 -24.20 5.28 -23.19
C GLY A 170 -24.76 4.02 -22.51
N GLU A 171 -24.71 2.86 -23.18
CA GLU A 171 -25.18 1.57 -22.66
C GLU A 171 -24.10 0.93 -21.76
N PHE A 172 -23.73 1.61 -20.67
CA PHE A 172 -22.55 1.25 -19.87
C PHE A 172 -22.62 -0.15 -19.24
N HIS A 173 -23.79 -0.62 -18.81
CA HIS A 173 -23.95 -1.99 -18.31
C HIS A 173 -23.65 -3.04 -19.38
N GLN A 174 -24.08 -2.79 -20.61
CA GLN A 174 -23.84 -3.69 -21.74
C GLN A 174 -22.35 -3.64 -22.14
N ALA A 175 -21.74 -2.46 -22.11
CA ALA A 175 -20.30 -2.31 -22.32
C ALA A 175 -19.49 -3.12 -21.30
N VAL A 176 -19.83 -3.06 -20.00
CA VAL A 176 -19.21 -3.88 -18.95
C VAL A 176 -19.33 -5.37 -19.25
N SER A 177 -20.50 -5.83 -19.72
CA SER A 177 -20.69 -7.25 -20.08
C SER A 177 -19.77 -7.69 -21.21
N PHE A 178 -19.65 -6.90 -22.28
CA PHE A 178 -18.76 -7.21 -23.40
C PHE A 178 -17.28 -7.20 -23.01
N TYR A 179 -16.84 -6.22 -22.21
CA TYR A 179 -15.45 -6.20 -21.73
C TYR A 179 -15.15 -7.35 -20.75
N THR A 180 -16.13 -7.75 -19.94
CA THR A 180 -15.97 -8.91 -19.05
C THR A 180 -15.77 -10.19 -19.85
N GLN A 181 -16.60 -10.40 -20.89
CA GLN A 181 -16.40 -11.53 -21.82
C GLN A 181 -15.03 -11.47 -22.50
N ALA A 182 -14.52 -10.28 -22.85
CA ALA A 182 -13.17 -10.14 -23.42
C ALA A 182 -12.05 -10.52 -22.43
N ILE A 183 -12.24 -10.20 -21.15
CA ILE A 183 -11.31 -10.56 -20.05
C ILE A 183 -11.39 -12.07 -19.76
N ASP A 184 -12.58 -12.68 -19.85
CA ASP A 184 -12.78 -14.11 -19.60
C ASP A 184 -12.13 -15.01 -20.68
N ILE A 185 -11.75 -14.46 -21.84
CA ILE A 185 -10.92 -15.15 -22.85
C ILE A 185 -9.46 -15.31 -22.36
N ASP A 186 -9.12 -14.72 -21.21
CA ASP A 186 -7.80 -14.79 -20.54
C ASP A 186 -6.67 -14.23 -21.41
N ILE A 187 -7.01 -13.25 -22.25
CA ILE A 187 -6.02 -12.51 -23.03
C ILE A 187 -5.50 -11.33 -22.21
N PRO A 188 -4.18 -11.21 -22.07
CA PRO A 188 -3.48 -10.21 -21.28
C PRO A 188 -3.44 -8.84 -21.99
N ASP A 189 -4.60 -8.20 -22.19
CA ASP A 189 -4.71 -6.86 -22.78
C ASP A 189 -5.18 -5.83 -21.73
N ALA A 190 -4.29 -4.88 -21.40
CA ALA A 190 -4.58 -3.77 -20.49
C ALA A 190 -5.78 -2.91 -20.96
N GLY A 191 -6.04 -2.89 -22.27
CA GLY A 191 -7.16 -2.18 -22.88
C GLY A 191 -8.53 -2.70 -22.46
N PHE A 192 -8.69 -4.01 -22.23
CA PHE A 192 -9.97 -4.57 -21.78
C PHE A 192 -10.32 -4.07 -20.38
N HIS A 193 -9.36 -4.15 -19.46
CA HIS A 193 -9.51 -3.66 -18.10
C HIS A 193 -9.73 -2.14 -18.06
N LEU A 194 -8.98 -1.35 -18.84
CA LEU A 194 -9.17 0.10 -18.87
C LEU A 194 -10.55 0.51 -19.39
N ASN A 195 -11.03 -0.15 -20.45
CA ASN A 195 -12.34 0.18 -21.01
C ASN A 195 -13.48 -0.24 -20.07
N ARG A 196 -13.33 -1.36 -19.35
CA ARG A 196 -14.27 -1.76 -18.29
C ARG A 196 -14.23 -0.79 -17.11
N ALA A 197 -13.04 -0.34 -16.69
CA ALA A 197 -12.88 0.70 -15.66
C ALA A 197 -13.60 1.99 -16.06
N ALA A 198 -13.50 2.41 -17.33
CA ALA A 198 -14.23 3.57 -17.82
C ALA A 198 -15.75 3.38 -17.74
N ALA A 199 -16.25 2.20 -18.13
CA ALA A 199 -17.68 1.89 -18.04
C ALA A 199 -18.17 1.86 -16.58
N TYR A 200 -17.40 1.29 -15.65
CA TYR A 200 -17.71 1.35 -14.23
C TYR A 200 -17.69 2.77 -13.66
N TYR A 201 -16.74 3.60 -14.10
CA TYR A 201 -16.66 5.00 -13.70
C TYR A 201 -17.92 5.79 -14.09
N HIS A 202 -18.47 5.55 -15.29
CA HIS A 202 -19.74 6.15 -15.72
C HIS A 202 -20.99 5.58 -15.03
N LEU A 203 -20.87 4.42 -14.38
CA LEU A 203 -21.91 3.82 -13.54
C LEU A 203 -21.77 4.20 -12.05
N ASP A 204 -20.90 5.16 -11.72
CA ASP A 204 -20.55 5.57 -10.35
C ASP A 204 -20.00 4.42 -9.47
N LYS A 205 -19.53 3.34 -10.10
CA LYS A 205 -18.92 2.18 -9.44
C LYS A 205 -17.42 2.40 -9.28
N TYR A 206 -17.07 3.42 -8.51
CA TYR A 206 -15.70 3.92 -8.44
C TYR A 206 -14.68 2.92 -7.84
N ASP A 207 -15.08 2.08 -6.88
CA ASP A 207 -14.19 1.03 -6.35
C ASP A 207 -13.82 0.01 -7.44
N GLN A 208 -14.81 -0.47 -8.21
CA GLN A 208 -14.60 -1.40 -9.32
C GLN A 208 -13.76 -0.76 -10.44
N ALA A 209 -13.99 0.53 -10.70
CA ALA A 209 -13.20 1.29 -11.68
C ALA A 209 -11.73 1.42 -11.24
N ALA A 210 -11.47 1.67 -9.94
CA ALA A 210 -10.11 1.75 -9.41
C ALA A 210 -9.39 0.39 -9.44
N GLU A 211 -10.09 -0.71 -9.16
CA GLU A 211 -9.55 -2.07 -9.26
C GLU A 211 -9.16 -2.41 -10.70
N ASP A 212 -10.07 -2.24 -11.67
CA ASP A 212 -9.78 -2.52 -13.08
C ASP A 212 -8.68 -1.61 -13.65
N ALA A 213 -8.67 -0.33 -13.28
CA ALA A 213 -7.60 0.58 -13.69
C ALA A 213 -6.26 0.15 -13.08
N THR A 214 -6.24 -0.37 -11.86
CA THR A 214 -5.04 -0.94 -11.23
C THR A 214 -4.56 -2.17 -12.01
N SER A 215 -5.45 -3.11 -12.36
CA SER A 215 -5.11 -4.26 -13.20
C SER A 215 -4.52 -3.82 -14.54
N ALA A 216 -5.09 -2.80 -15.19
CA ALA A 216 -4.54 -2.24 -16.43
C ALA A 216 -3.12 -1.68 -16.24
N THR A 217 -2.84 -0.98 -15.13
CA THR A 217 -1.48 -0.49 -14.83
C THR A 217 -0.49 -1.60 -14.49
N LEU A 218 -0.95 -2.75 -13.99
CA LEU A 218 -0.09 -3.91 -13.74
C LEU A 218 0.26 -4.63 -15.05
N LEU A 219 -0.70 -4.70 -15.99
CA LEU A 219 -0.50 -5.30 -17.31
C LEU A 219 0.37 -4.42 -18.22
N ASP A 220 0.12 -3.11 -18.23
CA ASP A 220 0.97 -2.13 -18.92
C ASP A 220 1.27 -0.93 -18.00
N PRO A 221 2.42 -0.95 -17.30
CA PRO A 221 2.84 0.15 -16.42
C PRO A 221 3.03 1.48 -17.14
N LYS A 222 3.21 1.49 -18.46
CA LYS A 222 3.37 2.71 -19.25
C LYS A 222 2.04 3.24 -19.78
N TYR A 223 0.91 2.59 -19.47
CA TYR A 223 -0.39 2.99 -19.97
C TYR A 223 -0.93 4.21 -19.22
N ILE A 224 -0.58 5.40 -19.72
CA ILE A 224 -0.92 6.69 -19.09
C ILE A 224 -2.42 6.81 -18.78
N LYS A 225 -3.30 6.41 -19.70
CA LYS A 225 -4.76 6.51 -19.49
C LYS A 225 -5.26 5.65 -18.34
N ALA A 226 -4.60 4.52 -18.04
CA ALA A 226 -4.94 3.69 -16.89
C ALA A 226 -4.59 4.38 -15.57
N TRP A 227 -3.42 5.04 -15.51
CA TRP A 227 -3.04 5.85 -14.34
C TRP A 227 -3.99 7.01 -14.09
N ILE A 228 -4.42 7.73 -15.15
CA ILE A 228 -5.43 8.80 -15.01
C ILE A 228 -6.75 8.23 -14.49
N ARG A 229 -7.26 7.15 -15.09
CA ARG A 229 -8.54 6.56 -14.68
C ARG A 229 -8.51 6.08 -13.24
N ARG A 230 -7.40 5.49 -12.81
CA ARG A 230 -7.16 5.10 -11.43
C ARG A 230 -7.21 6.31 -10.50
N ALA A 231 -6.48 7.38 -10.83
CA ALA A 231 -6.44 8.60 -10.06
C ALA A 231 -7.82 9.26 -9.92
N ASP A 232 -8.57 9.38 -11.03
CA ASP A 232 -9.94 9.93 -11.04
C ASP A 232 -10.87 9.11 -10.14
N SER A 233 -10.77 7.78 -10.21
CA SER A 233 -11.59 6.87 -9.39
C SER A 233 -11.21 6.98 -7.91
N GLU A 234 -9.92 7.07 -7.59
CA GLU A 234 -9.41 7.29 -6.23
C GLU A 234 -9.89 8.65 -5.66
N MET A 235 -9.95 9.71 -6.49
CA MET A 235 -10.49 11.02 -6.09
C MET A 235 -11.97 10.96 -5.73
N LYS A 236 -12.76 10.20 -6.48
CA LYS A 236 -14.20 9.98 -6.21
C LYS A 236 -14.44 9.16 -4.94
N LEU A 237 -13.48 8.31 -4.58
CA LEU A 237 -13.48 7.51 -3.35
C LEU A 237 -12.87 8.25 -2.15
N GLU A 238 -12.55 9.54 -2.29
CA GLU A 238 -11.90 10.38 -1.26
C GLU A 238 -10.50 9.89 -0.84
N LYS A 239 -9.84 9.08 -1.68
CA LYS A 239 -8.48 8.57 -1.45
C LYS A 239 -7.45 9.54 -2.06
N ALA A 240 -7.43 10.80 -1.58
CA ALA A 240 -6.68 11.90 -2.19
C ALA A 240 -5.17 11.65 -2.31
N LYS A 241 -4.54 11.03 -1.30
CA LYS A 241 -3.11 10.66 -1.32
C LYS A 241 -2.77 9.67 -2.42
N LYS A 242 -3.62 8.67 -2.65
CA LYS A 242 -3.44 7.69 -3.72
C LYS A 242 -3.59 8.35 -5.10
N ALA A 243 -4.65 9.14 -5.26
CA ALA A 243 -4.89 9.87 -6.48
C ALA A 243 -3.72 10.79 -6.86
N TYR A 244 -3.16 11.50 -5.88
CA TYR A 244 -1.98 12.35 -6.08
C TYR A 244 -0.80 11.55 -6.67
N ASN A 245 -0.46 10.40 -6.08
CA ASN A 245 0.60 9.54 -6.59
C ASN A 245 0.30 9.00 -8.00
N SER A 246 -0.95 8.58 -8.25
CA SER A 246 -1.39 8.09 -9.55
C SER A 246 -1.29 9.17 -10.65
N TYR A 247 -1.67 10.43 -10.34
CA TYR A 247 -1.49 11.57 -11.25
C TYR A 247 -0.01 11.90 -11.47
N LEU A 248 0.83 11.86 -10.43
CA LEU A 248 2.28 12.07 -10.58
C LEU A 248 2.90 11.06 -11.54
N ILE A 249 2.59 9.77 -11.39
CA ILE A 249 3.10 8.73 -12.29
C ILE A 249 2.62 8.98 -13.73
N ALA A 250 1.34 9.34 -13.92
CA ALA A 250 0.82 9.69 -15.24
C ALA A 250 1.57 10.87 -15.88
N ILE A 251 1.92 11.89 -15.08
CA ILE A 251 2.68 13.07 -15.53
C ILE A 251 4.11 12.68 -15.89
N GLU A 252 4.80 11.92 -15.03
CA GLU A 252 6.15 11.42 -15.28
C GLU A 252 6.23 10.61 -16.58
N LEU A 253 5.26 9.73 -16.81
CA LEU A 253 5.16 8.92 -18.02
C LEU A 253 4.84 9.74 -19.28
N SER A 254 4.18 10.90 -19.14
CA SER A 254 3.81 11.75 -20.28
C SER A 254 4.98 12.54 -20.87
N GLY A 255 6.16 12.54 -20.22
CA GLY A 255 7.41 13.07 -20.78
C GLY A 255 7.36 14.56 -21.18
N GLY A 256 6.42 15.33 -20.61
CA GLY A 256 6.21 16.75 -20.91
C GLY A 256 4.95 17.08 -21.72
N ALA A 257 4.24 16.09 -22.27
CA ALA A 257 2.90 16.28 -22.82
C ALA A 257 1.85 16.24 -21.68
N VAL A 258 1.91 17.23 -20.79
CA VAL A 258 1.04 17.31 -19.63
C VAL A 258 -0.37 17.65 -20.08
N LEU A 259 -1.31 16.71 -19.98
CA LEU A 259 -2.73 17.00 -20.17
C LEU A 259 -3.21 17.86 -18.99
N ALA A 260 -3.90 18.97 -19.28
CA ALA A 260 -4.44 19.87 -18.26
C ALA A 260 -5.29 19.15 -17.17
N LEU A 261 -5.97 18.07 -17.55
CA LEU A 261 -6.75 17.23 -16.64
C LEU A 261 -5.89 16.55 -15.55
N MET A 262 -4.64 16.18 -15.86
CA MET A 262 -3.74 15.54 -14.89
C MET A 262 -3.25 16.54 -13.85
N THR A 263 -2.88 17.75 -14.27
CA THR A 263 -2.44 18.82 -13.36
C THR A 263 -3.59 19.30 -12.49
N GLU A 264 -4.77 19.50 -13.08
CA GLU A 264 -5.96 19.88 -12.31
C GLU A 264 -6.34 18.79 -11.29
N GLY A 265 -6.29 17.52 -11.70
CA GLY A 265 -6.49 16.38 -10.81
C GLY A 265 -5.47 16.33 -9.67
N LEU A 266 -4.19 16.58 -9.97
CA LEU A 266 -3.11 16.64 -8.99
C LEU A 266 -3.31 17.78 -7.98
N ASP A 267 -3.60 18.99 -8.46
CA ASP A 267 -3.84 20.17 -7.62
C ASP A 267 -5.05 19.98 -6.70
N ASN A 268 -6.13 19.39 -7.24
CA ASN A 268 -7.32 19.05 -6.47
C ASN A 268 -7.02 17.98 -5.39
N ALA A 269 -6.20 16.98 -5.72
CA ALA A 269 -5.76 15.98 -4.77
C ALA A 269 -4.91 16.61 -3.65
N GLU A 270 -3.98 17.49 -4.00
CA GLU A 270 -3.14 18.21 -3.05
C GLU A 270 -3.96 19.10 -2.11
N ALA A 271 -4.91 19.86 -2.65
CA ALA A 271 -5.80 20.71 -1.85
C ALA A 271 -6.62 19.87 -0.83
N LYS A 272 -7.11 18.69 -1.25
CA LYS A 272 -7.78 17.76 -0.33
C LYS A 272 -6.85 17.24 0.77
N ILE A 273 -5.59 16.90 0.43
CA ILE A 273 -4.59 16.45 1.41
C ILE A 273 -4.28 17.56 2.42
N GLN A 274 -4.17 18.81 1.97
CA GLN A 274 -3.90 19.96 2.85
C GLN A 274 -5.11 20.34 3.72
N ALA A 275 -6.33 20.07 3.24
CA ALA A 275 -7.57 20.30 3.98
C ALA A 275 -7.86 19.22 5.05
N GLU A 276 -7.20 18.06 4.99
CA GLU A 276 -7.27 17.08 6.08
C GLU A 276 -6.69 17.73 7.35
N PRO A 277 -7.45 17.75 8.48
CA PRO A 277 -6.95 18.32 9.71
C PRO A 277 -5.68 17.56 10.12
N LEU A 278 -4.56 18.28 10.18
CA LEU A 278 -3.32 17.76 10.73
C LEU A 278 -3.63 17.20 12.12
N LEU A 279 -3.66 15.87 12.25
CA LEU A 279 -3.66 15.18 13.55
C LEU A 279 -2.32 15.49 14.23
N THR A 280 -2.22 16.71 14.76
CA THR A 280 -1.00 17.24 15.35
C THR A 280 -1.02 16.87 16.82
N ARG A 281 -0.55 15.67 17.13
CA ARG A 281 0.15 15.42 18.40
C ARG A 281 1.56 14.94 18.09
N ARG A 282 2.34 15.80 17.45
CA ARG A 282 3.78 15.59 17.33
C ARG A 282 4.45 16.17 18.57
N HIS A 283 5.06 15.29 19.36
CA HIS A 283 5.74 15.62 20.61
C HIS A 283 6.94 16.57 20.32
N PRO A 284 7.22 17.58 21.16
CA PRO A 284 8.30 18.56 20.93
C PRO A 284 9.71 17.95 20.77
N LEU A 285 9.94 16.74 21.29
CA LEU A 285 11.19 15.99 21.10
C LEU A 285 11.45 15.59 19.63
N GLN A 286 10.41 15.43 18.80
CA GLN A 286 10.54 15.05 17.39
C GLN A 286 11.17 16.19 16.55
N LYS A 287 10.91 17.45 16.91
CA LYS A 287 11.47 18.63 16.22
C LYS A 287 12.96 18.82 16.52
N ALA A 288 13.41 18.48 17.73
CA ALA A 288 14.81 18.62 18.13
C ALA A 288 15.72 17.58 17.46
N PHE A 289 15.21 16.37 17.15
CA PHE A 289 15.98 15.31 16.49
C PHE A 289 16.03 15.43 14.95
N LEU A 290 15.01 16.04 14.34
CA LEU A 290 14.88 16.20 12.89
C LEU A 290 15.86 17.20 12.26
N ASP A 291 16.38 18.16 13.03
CA ASP A 291 17.24 19.22 12.49
C ASP A 291 18.74 18.85 12.49
N GLU A 292 19.19 17.85 13.27
CA GLU A 292 20.60 17.44 13.28
C GLU A 292 20.96 16.37 12.23
N ASP A 293 20.02 15.48 11.86
CA ASP A 293 20.28 14.39 10.91
C ASP A 293 19.96 14.75 9.44
N ARG A 294 19.32 15.90 9.19
CA ARG A 294 18.85 16.29 7.86
C ARG A 294 19.96 16.62 6.85
N ASP A 295 21.15 16.96 7.33
CA ASP A 295 22.27 17.38 6.48
C ASP A 295 23.13 16.22 5.95
N SER A 296 22.96 14.98 6.44
CA SER A 296 23.91 13.90 6.15
C SER A 296 23.43 12.79 5.19
N SER A 297 22.13 12.68 4.88
CA SER A 297 21.63 11.48 4.16
C SER A 297 20.51 11.73 3.13
N ARG A 298 20.80 12.54 2.10
CA ARG A 298 19.95 12.65 0.88
C ARG A 298 20.07 11.45 -0.08
N LYS A 299 19.85 10.21 0.38
CA LYS A 299 19.76 9.05 -0.54
C LYS A 299 18.52 8.21 -0.25
N GLN A 300 17.56 8.25 -1.17
CA GLN A 300 16.45 7.31 -1.25
C GLN A 300 16.99 5.89 -1.45
N VAL A 301 16.54 4.96 -0.61
CA VAL A 301 16.91 3.55 -0.72
C VAL A 301 15.77 2.80 -1.41
N THR A 302 16.04 2.27 -2.60
CA THR A 302 15.14 1.43 -3.38
C THR A 302 15.60 -0.04 -3.28
N PHE A 303 14.66 -0.95 -3.06
CA PHE A 303 14.93 -2.40 -3.04
C PHE A 303 14.25 -3.08 -4.23
N SER A 304 14.98 -3.94 -4.95
CA SER A 304 14.44 -4.81 -5.99
C SER A 304 14.35 -6.25 -5.47
N SER A 305 13.28 -6.96 -5.83
CA SER A 305 13.04 -8.34 -5.36
C SER A 305 14.10 -9.36 -5.82
N SER A 306 14.91 -9.00 -6.82
CA SER A 306 16.01 -9.83 -7.35
C SER A 306 17.30 -9.80 -6.51
N ALA A 307 17.38 -8.96 -5.47
CA ALA A 307 18.53 -8.89 -4.58
C ALA A 307 18.38 -9.78 -3.33
N LEU A 308 17.35 -10.62 -3.28
CA LEU A 308 16.93 -11.38 -2.10
C LEU A 308 16.89 -12.90 -2.31
N ASP A 309 17.47 -13.39 -3.42
CA ASP A 309 17.81 -14.80 -3.61
C ASP A 309 19.25 -15.06 -3.13
#